data_AF-A0A2E3SM30-F1
#
_entry.id   AF-A0A2E3SM30-F1
#
_cell.length_a   1.000
_cell.length_b   1.000
_cell.length_c   1.000
_cell.angle_alpha   90.00
_cell.angle_beta   90.00
_cell.angle_gamma   90.00
#
_symmetry.space_group_name_H-M   'P 1'
#
loop_
_entity.id
_entity.type
_entity.pdbx_description
1 polymer ?
#
loop_
_entity_poly.entity_id
_entity_poly.type
_entity_poly.pdbx_seq_one_letter_code
_entity_poly.pdbx_strand_id
1 'polypeptide(L)'
;MRTKIYIAAIVTVVFAIAITVNTNYKTVQAAYATTMMQADPADAKFPKGAKIYKEKCIICHMANGEGIPGAFPPLKNADYLFADKVRAVEQVLNGSNEPMVVNGITYVAPMTPQVNTKEDAVAVINYVLNAWGNKGGTVTIEDVKDVKINPR
;
A
#
# COMPACT_ATOMS: atom_id res chain seq x y z
N MET A 1 -59.81 19.77 -15.61
CA MET A 1 -58.59 20.07 -16.41
C MET A 1 -57.35 20.30 -15.55
N ARG A 2 -57.43 21.05 -14.44
CA ARG A 2 -56.26 21.39 -13.60
C ARG A 2 -55.55 20.19 -12.95
N THR A 3 -56.27 19.20 -12.43
CA THR A 3 -55.70 17.98 -11.81
C THR A 3 -54.84 17.12 -12.74
N LYS A 4 -55.18 17.03 -14.04
CA LYS A 4 -54.38 16.29 -15.03
C LYS A 4 -53.03 16.98 -15.32
N ILE A 5 -52.98 18.31 -15.22
CA ILE A 5 -51.77 19.11 -15.43
C ILE A 5 -50.81 18.94 -14.24
N TYR A 6 -51.32 18.90 -13.00
CA TYR A 6 -50.50 18.66 -11.81
C TYR A 6 -49.89 17.25 -11.77
N ILE A 7 -50.63 16.23 -12.18
CA ILE A 7 -50.11 14.84 -12.23
C ILE A 7 -49.00 14.73 -13.28
N ALA A 8 -49.18 15.33 -14.47
CA ALA A 8 -48.14 15.33 -15.50
C ALA A 8 -46.86 16.05 -15.03
N ALA A 9 -46.99 17.20 -14.36
CA ALA A 9 -45.85 17.94 -13.82
C ALA A 9 -45.08 17.14 -12.75
N ILE A 10 -45.78 16.47 -11.83
CA ILE A 10 -45.15 15.65 -10.77
C ILE A 10 -44.42 14.46 -11.37
N VAL A 11 -45.01 13.77 -12.36
CA VAL A 11 -44.35 12.63 -13.03
C VAL A 11 -43.07 13.07 -13.74
N THR A 12 -43.08 14.22 -14.42
CA THR A 12 -41.87 14.76 -15.09
C THR A 12 -40.78 15.15 -14.09
N VAL A 13 -41.13 15.70 -12.93
CA VAL A 13 -40.16 16.08 -11.89
C VAL A 13 -39.55 14.85 -11.22
N VAL A 14 -40.36 13.84 -10.90
CA VAL A 14 -39.86 12.58 -10.30
C VAL A 14 -38.95 11.83 -11.28
N PHE A 15 -39.31 11.80 -12.57
CA PHE A 15 -38.48 11.16 -13.60
C PHE A 15 -37.15 11.90 -13.81
N ALA A 16 -37.16 13.24 -13.82
CA ALA A 16 -35.95 14.05 -13.88
C ALA A 16 -35.03 13.82 -12.67
N ILE A 17 -35.58 13.79 -11.45
CA ILE A 17 -34.81 13.50 -10.22
C ILE A 17 -34.21 12.09 -10.28
N ALA A 18 -34.99 11.08 -10.70
CA ALA A 18 -34.50 9.72 -10.84
C ALA A 18 -33.35 9.60 -11.86
N ILE A 19 -33.43 10.31 -12.99
CA ILE A 19 -32.34 10.38 -13.98
C ILE A 19 -31.09 11.04 -13.38
N THR A 20 -31.23 12.16 -12.69
CA THR A 20 -30.11 12.88 -12.07
C THR A 20 -29.43 12.02 -10.99
N VAL A 21 -30.21 11.37 -10.13
CA VAL A 21 -29.67 10.47 -9.08
C VAL A 21 -28.95 9.26 -9.70
N ASN A 22 -29.54 8.62 -10.72
CA ASN A 22 -28.92 7.47 -11.39
C ASN A 22 -27.63 7.87 -12.14
N THR A 23 -27.61 9.05 -12.75
CA THR A 23 -26.40 9.57 -13.42
C THR A 23 -25.29 9.83 -12.39
N ASN A 24 -25.62 10.49 -11.28
CA ASN A 24 -24.67 10.74 -10.20
C ASN A 24 -24.12 9.43 -9.60
N TYR A 25 -25.00 8.46 -9.35
CA TYR A 25 -24.60 7.13 -8.84
C TYR A 25 -23.60 6.44 -9.78
N LYS A 26 -23.86 6.43 -11.09
CA LYS A 26 -22.94 5.86 -12.08
C LYS A 26 -21.60 6.59 -12.14
N THR A 27 -21.60 7.92 -12.05
CA THR A 27 -20.35 8.71 -12.05
C THR A 27 -19.51 8.48 -10.80
N VAL A 28 -20.14 8.39 -9.62
CA VAL A 28 -19.44 8.09 -8.36
C VAL A 28 -18.89 6.68 -8.40
N GLN A 29 -19.64 5.71 -8.92
CA GLN A 29 -19.20 4.32 -9.02
C GLN A 29 -18.07 4.13 -10.03
N ALA A 30 -18.10 4.85 -11.17
CA ALA A 30 -17.01 4.87 -12.13
C ALA A 30 -15.74 5.50 -11.53
N ALA A 31 -15.86 6.64 -10.81
CA ALA A 31 -14.74 7.25 -10.12
C ALA A 31 -14.16 6.33 -9.03
N TYR A 32 -15.03 5.65 -8.26
CA TYR A 32 -14.60 4.67 -7.26
C TYR A 32 -13.87 3.48 -7.91
N ALA A 33 -14.39 2.95 -9.02
CA ALA A 33 -13.76 1.87 -9.76
C ALA A 33 -12.40 2.29 -10.34
N THR A 34 -12.26 3.51 -10.88
CA THR A 34 -10.98 4.04 -11.35
C THR A 34 -9.97 4.21 -10.20
N THR A 35 -10.43 4.62 -9.02
CA THR A 35 -9.56 4.85 -7.85
C THR A 35 -9.14 3.55 -7.16
N MET A 36 -10.01 2.55 -7.12
CA MET A 36 -9.76 1.25 -6.46
C MET A 36 -9.00 0.26 -7.36
N MET A 37 -8.90 0.54 -8.66
CA MET A 37 -8.35 -0.38 -9.67
C MET A 37 -7.10 0.16 -10.35
N GLN A 38 -6.64 1.36 -9.97
CA GLN A 38 -5.38 1.88 -10.46
C GLN A 38 -4.23 1.21 -9.72
N ALA A 39 -3.53 0.32 -10.42
CA ALA A 39 -2.31 -0.30 -9.93
C ALA A 39 -1.34 0.79 -9.44
N ASP A 40 -0.70 0.53 -8.30
CA ASP A 40 0.28 1.46 -7.75
C ASP A 40 1.38 1.70 -8.81
N PRO A 41 1.75 2.95 -9.12
CA PRO A 41 2.82 3.22 -10.09
C PRO A 41 4.14 2.51 -9.75
N ALA A 42 4.39 2.20 -8.47
CA ALA A 42 5.53 1.42 -8.02
C ALA A 42 5.50 -0.04 -8.54
N ASP A 43 4.32 -0.62 -8.80
CA ASP A 43 4.21 -1.97 -9.35
C ASP A 43 4.91 -2.06 -10.72
N ALA A 44 4.74 -1.03 -11.56
CA ALA A 44 5.37 -0.97 -12.88
C ALA A 44 6.85 -0.57 -12.81
N LYS A 45 7.22 0.30 -11.87
CA LYS A 45 8.59 0.81 -11.72
C LYS A 45 9.54 -0.19 -11.04
N PHE A 46 9.02 -1.01 -10.11
CA PHE A 46 9.78 -1.99 -9.33
C PHE A 46 9.12 -3.38 -9.41
N PRO A 47 8.98 -3.98 -10.61
CA PRO A 47 8.16 -5.18 -10.80
C PRO A 47 8.67 -6.39 -10.01
N LYS A 48 9.99 -6.55 -9.89
CA LYS A 48 10.59 -7.60 -9.06
C LYS A 48 10.26 -7.43 -7.58
N GLY A 49 10.39 -6.20 -7.07
CA GLY A 49 10.07 -5.87 -5.69
C GLY A 49 8.59 -6.06 -5.37
N ALA A 50 7.72 -5.61 -6.27
CA ALA A 50 6.27 -5.79 -6.16
C ALA A 50 5.87 -7.28 -6.10
N LYS A 51 6.51 -8.13 -6.92
CA LYS A 51 6.30 -9.58 -6.88
C LYS A 51 6.69 -10.17 -5.53
N ILE A 52 7.90 -9.86 -5.05
CA ILE A 52 8.38 -10.34 -3.74
C ILE A 52 7.44 -9.89 -2.62
N TYR A 53 7.00 -8.62 -2.64
CA TYR A 53 6.06 -8.10 -1.65
C TYR A 53 4.76 -8.91 -1.60
N LYS A 54 4.15 -9.15 -2.76
CA LYS A 54 2.91 -9.92 -2.90
C LYS A 54 3.06 -11.39 -2.47
N GLU A 55 4.26 -11.96 -2.57
CA GLU A 55 4.49 -13.37 -2.22
C GLU A 55 4.90 -13.57 -0.76
N LYS A 56 5.55 -12.59 -0.14
CA LYS A 56 6.24 -12.76 1.15
C LYS A 56 5.80 -11.77 2.23
N CYS A 57 5.61 -10.51 1.86
CA CYS A 57 5.44 -9.42 2.82
C CYS A 57 3.97 -9.08 3.11
N ILE A 58 3.11 -9.27 2.10
CA ILE A 58 1.70 -8.84 2.13
C ILE A 58 0.89 -9.46 3.27
N ILE A 59 1.26 -10.67 3.71
CA ILE A 59 0.52 -11.40 4.75
C ILE A 59 0.59 -10.70 6.11
N CYS A 60 1.67 -9.98 6.39
CA CYS A 60 1.84 -9.23 7.64
C CYS A 60 1.64 -7.72 7.44
N HIS A 61 2.18 -7.16 6.35
CA HIS A 61 2.15 -5.71 6.12
C HIS A 61 0.94 -5.23 5.31
N MET A 62 0.05 -6.14 4.91
CA MET A 62 -1.19 -5.87 4.17
C MET A 62 -0.97 -5.37 2.74
N ALA A 63 -2.02 -5.38 1.91
CA ALA A 63 -1.92 -5.01 0.49
C ALA A 63 -1.47 -3.56 0.26
N ASN A 64 -1.84 -2.66 1.16
CA ASN A 64 -1.57 -1.23 1.09
C ASN A 64 -0.45 -0.77 2.05
N GLY A 65 0.31 -1.71 2.63
CA GLY A 65 1.41 -1.40 3.52
C GLY A 65 1.00 -0.81 4.87
N GLU A 66 -0.27 -0.91 5.27
CA GLU A 66 -0.76 -0.32 6.52
C GLU A 66 -0.47 -1.18 7.76
N GLY A 67 -0.10 -2.45 7.56
CA GLY A 67 0.10 -3.39 8.67
C GLY A 67 -1.14 -3.52 9.55
N ILE A 68 -0.92 -3.89 10.82
CA ILE A 68 -1.95 -3.97 11.85
C ILE A 68 -1.40 -3.28 13.11
N PRO A 69 -1.97 -2.16 13.57
CA PRO A 69 -1.51 -1.46 14.76
C PRO A 69 -1.29 -2.38 15.97
N GLY A 70 -0.10 -2.32 16.57
CA GLY A 70 0.31 -3.16 17.71
C GLY A 70 0.73 -4.60 17.37
N ALA A 71 0.48 -5.08 16.15
CA ALA A 71 0.86 -6.44 15.71
C ALA A 71 1.93 -6.42 14.60
N PHE A 72 1.66 -5.74 13.48
CA PHE A 72 2.58 -5.63 12.35
C PHE A 72 2.76 -4.16 11.96
N PRO A 73 4.00 -3.65 11.89
CA PRO A 73 4.21 -2.23 11.64
C PRO A 73 3.77 -1.84 10.21
N PRO A 74 3.28 -0.60 10.02
CA PRO A 74 3.06 -0.07 8.70
C PRO A 74 4.40 0.10 7.97
N LEU A 75 4.36 -0.02 6.64
CA LEU A 75 5.43 0.35 5.73
C LEU A 75 5.09 1.62 4.92
N LYS A 76 3.80 1.93 4.80
CA LYS A 76 3.31 3.20 4.26
C LYS A 76 3.50 4.31 5.29
N ASN A 77 4.12 5.42 4.87
CA ASN A 77 4.39 6.58 5.73
C ASN A 77 5.06 6.22 7.07
N ALA A 78 5.98 5.26 7.07
CA ALA A 78 6.62 4.76 8.28
C ALA A 78 7.92 5.52 8.58
N ASP A 79 7.94 6.28 9.68
CA ASP A 79 9.13 7.02 10.15
C ASP A 79 10.35 6.12 10.30
N TYR A 80 10.16 4.95 10.90
CA TYR A 80 11.18 3.96 11.16
C TYR A 80 11.83 3.55 9.83
N LEU A 81 11.05 3.10 8.85
CA LEU A 81 11.54 2.70 7.52
C LEU A 81 12.42 3.79 6.87
N PHE A 82 11.99 5.04 6.93
CA PHE A 82 12.69 6.13 6.24
C PHE A 82 13.95 6.60 6.98
N ALA A 83 14.01 6.40 8.29
CA ALA A 83 15.17 6.79 9.10
C ALA A 83 16.43 5.98 8.76
N ASP A 84 16.28 4.71 8.40
CA ASP A 84 17.41 3.86 8.00
C ASP A 84 16.96 2.77 7.02
N LYS A 85 17.33 2.98 5.76
CA LYS A 85 16.96 2.09 4.65
C LYS A 85 17.89 0.87 4.56
N VAL A 86 19.13 0.99 5.05
CA VAL A 86 20.08 -0.13 5.08
C VAL A 86 19.64 -1.13 6.15
N ARG A 87 19.22 -0.64 7.32
CA ARG A 87 18.58 -1.47 8.35
C ARG A 87 17.34 -2.17 7.81
N ALA A 88 16.50 -1.51 7.00
CA ALA A 88 15.34 -2.15 6.40
C ALA A 88 15.74 -3.33 5.48
N VAL A 89 16.80 -3.17 4.68
CA VAL A 89 17.36 -4.27 3.87
C VAL A 89 17.90 -5.40 4.75
N GLU A 90 18.62 -5.07 5.82
CA GLU A 90 19.13 -6.06 6.77
C GLU A 90 17.99 -6.86 7.43
N GLN A 91 16.92 -6.19 7.87
CA GLN A 91 15.76 -6.85 8.46
C GLN A 91 15.07 -7.79 7.46
N VAL A 92 14.99 -7.43 6.19
CA VAL A 92 14.44 -8.31 5.14
C VAL A 92 15.32 -9.56 4.92
N LEU A 93 16.64 -9.44 5.05
CA LEU A 93 17.60 -10.54 4.90
C LEU A 93 17.68 -11.45 6.12
N ASN A 94 17.65 -10.87 7.32
CA ASN A 94 18.04 -11.53 8.57
C ASN A 94 16.91 -11.59 9.61
N GLY A 95 15.76 -10.96 9.33
CA GLY A 95 14.68 -10.79 10.28
C GLY A 95 14.92 -9.66 11.28
N SER A 96 14.00 -9.50 12.22
CA SER A 96 14.10 -8.54 13.32
C SER A 96 13.44 -9.10 14.57
N ASN A 97 14.13 -9.07 15.71
CA ASN A 97 13.59 -9.57 16.98
C ASN A 97 13.51 -8.49 18.07
N GLU A 98 14.08 -7.32 17.81
CA GLU A 98 14.09 -6.22 18.77
C GLU A 98 12.80 -5.40 18.70
N PRO A 99 12.28 -4.93 19.85
CA PRO A 99 11.21 -3.95 19.87
C PRO A 99 11.54 -2.71 19.05
N MET A 100 10.55 -2.21 18.30
CA MET A 100 10.68 -0.98 17.54
C MET A 100 9.46 -0.08 17.73
N VAL A 101 9.65 1.22 17.54
CA VAL A 101 8.57 2.20 17.54
C VAL A 101 8.41 2.70 16.11
N VAL A 102 7.19 2.57 15.57
CA VAL A 102 6.83 3.07 14.24
C VAL A 102 5.63 3.98 14.39
N ASN A 103 5.77 5.24 13.99
CA ASN A 103 4.75 6.28 14.09
C ASN A 103 4.14 6.38 15.51
N GLY A 104 4.98 6.25 16.54
CA GLY A 104 4.58 6.34 17.95
C GLY A 104 3.95 5.07 18.54
N ILE A 105 3.85 3.97 17.77
CA ILE A 105 3.32 2.68 18.26
C ILE A 105 4.46 1.68 18.40
N THR A 106 4.50 0.99 19.54
CA THR A 106 5.48 -0.08 19.81
C THR A 106 5.07 -1.39 19.16
N TYR A 107 6.03 -2.05 18.50
CA TYR A 107 5.90 -3.37 17.91
C TYR A 107 6.99 -4.29 18.48
N VAL A 108 6.59 -5.47 18.92
CA VAL A 108 7.48 -6.46 19.58
C VAL A 108 7.48 -7.83 18.89
N ALA A 109 6.63 -8.01 17.88
CA ALA A 109 6.55 -9.27 17.16
C ALA A 109 7.82 -9.46 16.31
N PRO A 110 8.45 -10.65 16.36
CA PRO A 110 9.60 -10.93 15.52
C PRO A 110 9.20 -11.03 14.05
N MET A 111 10.07 -10.55 13.16
CA MET A 111 9.98 -10.74 11.72
C MET A 111 11.02 -11.78 11.31
N THR A 112 10.61 -12.82 10.60
CA THR A 112 11.54 -13.83 10.07
C THR A 112 12.25 -13.34 8.80
N PRO A 113 13.43 -13.89 8.44
CA PRO A 113 14.06 -13.65 7.14
C PRO A 113 13.12 -13.89 5.96
N GLN A 114 13.04 -12.96 5.00
CA GLN A 114 12.08 -13.04 3.89
C GLN A 114 12.71 -13.48 2.56
N VAL A 115 13.99 -13.13 2.33
CA VAL A 115 14.71 -13.40 1.07
C VAL A 115 16.17 -13.74 1.33
N ASN A 116 16.83 -14.40 0.37
CA ASN A 116 18.18 -14.95 0.54
C ASN A 116 19.30 -14.12 -0.10
N THR A 117 18.97 -13.07 -0.85
CA THR A 117 19.94 -12.33 -1.67
C THR A 117 19.78 -10.82 -1.46
N LYS A 118 20.90 -10.09 -1.54
CA LYS A 118 20.89 -8.62 -1.46
C LYS A 118 20.06 -8.02 -2.60
N GLU A 119 20.08 -8.65 -3.76
CA GLU A 119 19.34 -8.25 -4.95
C GLU A 119 17.82 -8.35 -4.74
N ASP A 120 17.33 -9.39 -4.07
CA ASP A 120 15.92 -9.52 -3.74
C ASP A 120 15.51 -8.55 -2.64
N ALA A 121 16.36 -8.38 -1.62
CA ALA A 121 16.10 -7.47 -0.51
C ALA A 121 16.05 -6.01 -0.97
N VAL A 122 17.04 -5.56 -1.76
CA VAL A 122 17.06 -4.23 -2.37
C VAL A 122 15.87 -4.04 -3.31
N ALA A 123 15.49 -5.07 -4.09
CA ALA A 123 14.34 -4.98 -4.98
C ALA A 123 13.04 -4.71 -4.21
N VAL A 124 12.76 -5.48 -3.15
CA VAL A 124 11.52 -5.30 -2.37
C VAL A 124 11.53 -4.01 -1.54
N ILE A 125 12.67 -3.62 -0.97
CA ILE A 125 12.78 -2.34 -0.24
C ILE A 125 12.57 -1.16 -1.18
N ASN A 126 13.12 -1.20 -2.40
CA ASN A 126 12.87 -0.13 -3.38
C ASN A 126 11.40 -0.03 -3.81
N TYR A 127 10.69 -1.16 -3.93
CA TYR A 127 9.25 -1.14 -4.11
C TYR A 127 8.55 -0.45 -2.93
N VAL A 128 8.82 -0.91 -1.71
CA VAL A 128 8.20 -0.39 -0.48
C VAL A 128 8.46 1.12 -0.28
N LEU A 129 9.67 1.60 -0.56
CA LEU A 129 10.02 3.02 -0.46
C LEU A 129 9.27 3.93 -1.45
N ASN A 130 8.66 3.36 -2.49
CA ASN A 130 7.99 4.10 -3.57
C ASN A 130 6.51 3.73 -3.74
N ALA A 131 6.03 2.69 -3.06
CA ALA A 131 4.63 2.27 -3.06
C ALA A 131 3.78 3.15 -2.14
N TRP A 132 2.47 3.17 -2.38
CA TRP A 132 1.43 3.81 -1.58
C TRP A 132 1.63 5.32 -1.37
N GLY A 133 2.30 5.97 -2.32
CA GLY A 133 2.65 7.38 -2.26
C GLY A 133 3.90 7.70 -1.44
N ASN A 134 4.63 6.68 -0.96
CA ASN A 134 5.92 6.88 -0.30
C ASN A 134 6.90 7.58 -1.27
N LYS A 135 7.75 8.45 -0.70
CA LYS A 135 8.80 9.18 -1.43
C LYS A 135 10.16 8.91 -0.80
N GLY A 136 10.45 7.64 -0.53
CA GLY A 136 11.62 7.19 0.22
C GLY A 136 12.93 7.13 -0.59
N GLY A 137 12.92 7.51 -1.88
CA GLY A 137 14.08 7.37 -2.76
C GLY A 137 14.38 5.91 -3.07
N THR A 138 15.66 5.58 -3.27
CA THR A 138 16.12 4.22 -3.59
C THR A 138 17.36 3.83 -2.79
N VAL A 139 17.57 2.53 -2.65
CA VAL A 139 18.77 1.86 -2.13
C VAL A 139 19.41 1.08 -3.28
N THR A 140 20.74 1.07 -3.32
CA THR A 140 21.54 0.34 -4.30
C THR A 140 22.25 -0.86 -3.65
N ILE A 141 22.82 -1.74 -4.48
CA ILE A 141 23.65 -2.85 -3.98
C ILE A 141 24.89 -2.34 -3.25
N GLU A 142 25.46 -1.22 -3.71
CA GLU A 142 26.64 -0.61 -3.10
C GLU A 142 26.36 -0.12 -1.68
N ASP A 143 25.17 0.46 -1.45
CA ASP A 143 24.73 0.93 -0.12
C ASP A 143 24.66 -0.21 0.92
N VAL A 144 24.52 -1.46 0.45
CA VAL A 144 24.32 -2.64 1.32
C VAL A 144 25.43 -3.67 1.18
N LYS A 145 26.58 -3.29 0.59
CA LYS A 145 27.70 -4.20 0.37
C LYS A 145 28.18 -4.87 1.66
N ASP A 146 28.17 -4.12 2.76
CA ASP A 146 28.67 -4.56 4.08
C ASP A 146 27.62 -5.31 4.92
N VAL A 147 26.37 -5.37 4.46
CA VAL A 147 25.32 -6.15 5.13
C VAL A 147 25.66 -7.63 5.03
N LYS A 148 25.74 -8.32 6.17
CA LYS A 148 25.99 -9.77 6.22
C LYS A 148 24.66 -10.53 6.18
N ILE A 149 24.64 -11.68 5.50
CA ILE A 149 23.49 -12.57 5.51
C ILE A 149 23.78 -13.67 6.52
N ASN A 150 22.91 -13.81 7.52
CA ASN A 150 23.10 -14.77 8.60
C ASN A 150 22.78 -16.20 8.13
N PRO A 151 23.49 -17.23 8.65
CA PRO A 151 23.11 -18.62 8.46
C PRO A 151 21.68 -18.88 8.97
N ARG A 152 20.96 -19.79 8.30
CA ARG A 152 19.56 -20.13 8.61
C ARG A 152 19.44 -21.48 9.28
#